data_AF-A0A524G0X2-F1
#
_entry.id   AF-A0A524G0X2-F1
#
_cell.length_a   1.000
_cell.length_b   1.000
_cell.length_c   1.000
_cell.angle_alpha   90.00
_cell.angle_beta   90.00
_cell.angle_gamma   90.00
#
_symmetry.space_group_name_H-M   'P 1'
#
loop_
_entity.id
_entity.type
_entity.pdbx_description
1 polymer ?
#
loop_
_entity_poly.entity_id
_entity_poly.type
_entity_poly.pdbx_seq_one_letter_code
_entity_poly.pdbx_strand_id
1 'polypeptide(L)'
;MKKHSLIALIIFILFISTSTQKTSETLINRTSKLLHQNETRSTTWMNGLEEHDPIQIRSDNDFLVQGWTGDGSENNPFIIEELLIQTENSPISIWHTTKYFEIRKCLLTTIVPSMEGNSAITFINVTHGRVTNCFINETYIGMLIFQSTDCQITHNIVSSSEFEGLFFDYGLDILVADNTIRAPRSGISVDNSTNFTIRDNRIYDCSGGLYLWDVQLCNITRNTIWRNDIGIDLTRGKSIITNNSIYGNENIGIRVNSGMASNTVYENRIGWNGVANAQDDSNSTDWDDSLGTGNSWSDWSETGNYSILGTANSSDLWPLLFVDNVNPVVDSPDDVDFEYGIKGRLVIWYTSDEYPLRYQTTKNSEITETGTWGGPIFSIQLDDLLPGTYSFLLQIWDAKGNYAVDQVSVKIAKAEAPVINSPPDIEYVVGDVGYNITWIPADAYPDQFEVYLNGALHESGMWNGSEIVVVVDGHDVGINNYSIVVYDVLGQNTKDTVFVEVLVHTGEPPPNYFQQVLFFLGIGAIGFIITSAILYTIRPFQRIIGEKDDSTVGDEIQAAMDELISNQDLKTETGDED
;
A
#
# COMPACT_ATOMS: atom_id res chain seq x y z
N MET A 1 -28.12 -26.82 -50.74
CA MET A 1 -28.00 -26.67 -49.27
C MET A 1 -26.65 -27.21 -48.84
N LYS A 2 -25.75 -26.38 -48.28
CA LYS A 2 -24.42 -26.69 -47.66
C LYS A 2 -23.32 -25.62 -47.91
N LYS A 3 -23.67 -24.36 -48.25
CA LYS A 3 -22.69 -23.24 -48.24
C LYS A 3 -23.03 -22.08 -47.29
N HIS A 4 -24.24 -22.02 -46.75
CA HIS A 4 -24.63 -20.95 -45.80
C HIS A 4 -24.44 -21.31 -44.32
N SER A 5 -24.19 -22.59 -43.99
CA SER A 5 -23.97 -23.03 -42.59
C SER A 5 -22.52 -22.89 -42.13
N LEU A 6 -21.55 -22.77 -43.06
CA LEU A 6 -20.12 -22.67 -42.73
C LEU A 6 -19.69 -21.22 -42.41
N ILE A 7 -20.32 -20.24 -43.05
CA ILE A 7 -20.02 -18.81 -42.83
C ILE A 7 -20.58 -18.35 -41.47
N ALA A 8 -21.73 -18.87 -41.03
CA ALA A 8 -22.28 -18.59 -39.71
C ALA A 8 -21.44 -19.19 -38.57
N LEU A 9 -20.81 -20.35 -38.78
CA LEU A 9 -19.93 -21.00 -37.79
C LEU A 9 -18.58 -20.27 -37.66
N ILE A 10 -18.04 -19.74 -38.76
CA ILE A 10 -16.79 -18.96 -38.76
C ILE A 10 -16.98 -17.58 -38.10
N ILE A 11 -18.13 -16.94 -38.31
CA ILE A 11 -18.45 -15.66 -37.64
C ILE A 11 -18.72 -15.85 -36.15
N PHE A 12 -19.30 -16.99 -35.73
CA PHE A 12 -19.51 -17.31 -34.32
C PHE A 12 -18.20 -17.65 -33.57
N ILE A 13 -17.24 -18.31 -34.25
CA ILE A 13 -15.90 -18.59 -33.69
C ILE A 13 -15.03 -17.32 -33.61
N LEU A 14 -15.20 -16.37 -34.55
CA LEU A 14 -14.55 -15.05 -34.48
C LEU A 14 -15.12 -14.13 -33.38
N PHE A 15 -16.40 -14.27 -33.03
CA PHE A 15 -17.00 -13.52 -31.91
C PHE A 15 -16.66 -14.10 -30.54
N ILE A 16 -16.42 -15.41 -30.42
CA ILE A 16 -15.96 -16.03 -29.16
C ILE A 16 -14.48 -15.73 -28.92
N SER A 17 -13.63 -15.73 -29.96
CA SER A 17 -12.19 -15.43 -29.82
C SER A 17 -11.89 -13.97 -29.45
N THR A 18 -12.73 -13.02 -29.88
CA THR A 18 -12.56 -11.61 -29.54
C THR A 18 -13.07 -11.26 -28.14
N SER A 19 -14.06 -11.99 -27.60
CA SER A 19 -14.51 -11.78 -26.22
C SER A 19 -13.60 -12.48 -25.21
N THR A 20 -13.01 -13.64 -25.55
CA THR A 20 -11.99 -14.30 -24.73
C THR A 20 -10.65 -13.55 -24.77
N GLN A 21 -10.27 -12.93 -25.88
CA GLN A 21 -9.10 -12.04 -25.92
C GLN A 21 -9.30 -10.79 -25.06
N LYS A 22 -10.45 -10.11 -25.14
CA LYS A 22 -10.72 -8.90 -24.35
C LYS A 22 -10.80 -9.17 -22.85
N THR A 23 -11.32 -10.34 -22.46
CA THR A 23 -11.31 -10.79 -21.07
C THR A 23 -9.91 -11.21 -20.62
N SER A 24 -9.09 -11.82 -21.48
CA SER A 24 -7.67 -12.10 -21.15
C SER A 24 -6.83 -10.83 -21.05
N GLU A 25 -7.01 -9.84 -21.92
CA GLU A 25 -6.29 -8.55 -21.86
C GLU A 25 -6.69 -7.74 -20.63
N THR A 26 -7.96 -7.79 -20.20
CA THR A 26 -8.39 -7.15 -18.95
C THR A 26 -7.99 -7.94 -17.71
N LEU A 27 -7.86 -9.27 -17.79
CA LEU A 27 -7.35 -10.09 -16.69
C LEU A 27 -5.83 -9.90 -16.53
N ILE A 28 -5.08 -9.86 -17.62
CA ILE A 28 -3.62 -9.58 -17.68
C ILE A 28 -3.34 -8.15 -17.20
N ASN A 29 -4.11 -7.16 -17.64
CA ASN A 29 -3.97 -5.78 -17.16
C ASN A 29 -4.41 -5.58 -15.69
N ARG A 30 -5.24 -6.48 -15.14
CA ARG A 30 -5.63 -6.45 -13.72
C ARG A 30 -4.62 -7.19 -12.84
N THR A 31 -4.07 -8.32 -13.29
CA THR A 31 -2.99 -9.04 -12.59
C THR A 31 -1.67 -8.26 -12.63
N SER A 32 -1.34 -7.55 -13.73
CA SER A 32 -0.17 -6.67 -13.79
C SER A 32 -0.30 -5.47 -12.83
N LYS A 33 -1.49 -4.87 -12.72
CA LYS A 33 -1.77 -3.78 -11.77
C LYS A 33 -1.74 -4.22 -10.30
N LEU A 34 -2.12 -5.46 -10.00
CA LEU A 34 -2.13 -6.03 -8.66
C LEU A 34 -0.75 -6.51 -8.21
N LEU A 35 0.08 -7.02 -9.13
CA LEU A 35 1.53 -7.19 -8.89
C LEU A 35 2.19 -5.85 -8.54
N HIS A 36 1.78 -4.77 -9.20
CA HIS A 36 2.30 -3.41 -8.99
C HIS A 36 2.02 -2.84 -7.58
N GLN A 37 0.91 -3.23 -6.93
CA GLN A 37 0.59 -2.74 -5.58
C GLN A 37 1.45 -3.36 -4.47
N ASN A 38 1.89 -4.62 -4.61
CA ASN A 38 2.75 -5.27 -3.61
C ASN A 38 4.23 -4.94 -3.75
N GLU A 39 4.64 -4.40 -4.90
CA GLU A 39 5.96 -3.79 -5.04
C GLU A 39 6.05 -2.46 -4.27
N THR A 40 4.95 -1.82 -3.85
CA THR A 40 4.97 -0.46 -3.24
C THR A 40 5.83 -0.30 -1.97
N ARG A 41 6.14 -1.37 -1.22
CA ARG A 41 7.14 -1.33 -0.14
C ARG A 41 8.60 -1.46 -0.64
N SER A 42 8.80 -2.03 -1.83
CA SER A 42 10.07 -2.17 -2.56
C SER A 42 10.33 -1.05 -3.58
N THR A 43 9.32 -0.21 -3.90
CA THR A 43 9.38 0.83 -4.95
C THR A 43 9.32 2.26 -4.43
N THR A 44 9.36 2.51 -3.11
CA THR A 44 9.31 3.89 -2.58
C THR A 44 10.42 4.78 -3.14
N TRP A 45 11.59 4.20 -3.45
CA TRP A 45 12.69 4.88 -4.13
C TRP A 45 12.41 5.19 -5.62
N MET A 46 11.46 4.49 -6.25
CA MET A 46 11.05 4.74 -7.64
C MET A 46 10.11 5.95 -7.77
N ASN A 47 9.64 6.52 -6.65
CA ASN A 47 8.92 7.78 -6.67
C ASN A 47 9.90 8.94 -6.91
N GLY A 48 9.71 9.68 -8.00
CA GLY A 48 10.52 10.87 -8.30
C GLY A 48 11.79 10.60 -9.12
N LEU A 49 11.89 9.46 -9.82
CA LEU A 49 12.94 9.23 -10.81
C LEU A 49 12.90 10.27 -11.94
N GLU A 50 14.06 10.63 -12.47
CA GLU A 50 14.18 11.56 -13.60
C GLU A 50 13.98 10.81 -14.92
N GLU A 51 13.02 11.25 -15.75
CA GLU A 51 12.88 10.72 -17.10
C GLU A 51 14.10 11.07 -17.96
N HIS A 52 14.66 10.08 -18.66
CA HIS A 52 15.83 10.27 -19.50
C HIS A 52 15.73 9.47 -20.81
N ASP A 53 16.27 10.04 -21.89
CA ASP A 53 16.42 9.37 -23.18
C ASP A 53 17.41 8.17 -23.10
N PRO A 54 17.43 7.25 -24.06
CA PRO A 54 18.41 6.15 -24.05
C PRO A 54 19.87 6.65 -24.00
N ILE A 55 20.69 6.00 -23.19
CA ILE A 55 22.10 6.35 -22.96
C ILE A 55 23.01 5.43 -23.76
N GLN A 56 23.94 6.03 -24.50
CA GLN A 56 24.96 5.32 -25.26
C GLN A 56 26.36 5.82 -24.92
N ILE A 57 27.19 4.95 -24.33
CA ILE A 57 28.60 5.24 -24.02
C ILE A 57 29.46 4.32 -24.89
N ARG A 58 30.07 4.83 -25.95
CA ARG A 58 30.85 4.01 -26.90
C ARG A 58 32.35 3.97 -26.59
N SER A 59 32.81 4.79 -25.65
CA SER A 59 34.19 4.85 -25.17
C SER A 59 34.29 5.60 -23.84
N ASP A 60 35.46 5.50 -23.17
CA ASP A 60 35.81 6.28 -21.97
C ASP A 60 35.47 7.79 -22.07
N ASN A 61 35.65 8.39 -23.25
CA ASN A 61 35.48 9.82 -23.44
C ASN A 61 34.00 10.25 -23.44
N ASP A 62 33.08 9.35 -23.78
CA ASP A 62 31.66 9.67 -23.89
C ASP A 62 31.05 9.99 -22.53
N PHE A 63 31.55 9.37 -21.45
CA PHE A 63 31.15 9.72 -20.10
C PHE A 63 31.39 11.20 -19.79
N LEU A 64 32.55 11.72 -20.16
CA LEU A 64 32.94 13.12 -19.94
C LEU A 64 32.14 14.08 -20.83
N VAL A 65 31.96 13.72 -22.11
CA VAL A 65 31.23 14.56 -23.09
C VAL A 65 29.76 14.70 -22.73
N GLN A 66 29.17 13.63 -22.19
CA GLN A 66 27.78 13.62 -21.74
C GLN A 66 27.60 14.22 -20.34
N GLY A 67 28.71 14.53 -19.64
CA GLY A 67 28.66 15.21 -18.35
C GLY A 67 28.38 14.29 -17.15
N TRP A 68 28.56 12.98 -17.29
CA TRP A 68 28.46 12.06 -16.16
C TRP A 68 29.55 12.40 -15.14
N THR A 69 29.16 12.54 -13.89
CA THR A 69 30.08 12.85 -12.77
C THR A 69 30.20 11.65 -11.85
N GLY A 70 31.10 11.70 -10.87
CA GLY A 70 31.60 10.48 -10.25
C GLY A 70 31.45 10.35 -8.75
N ASP A 71 31.17 9.11 -8.35
CA ASP A 71 31.87 8.27 -7.37
C ASP A 71 31.56 6.77 -7.56
N GLY A 72 31.54 6.31 -8.82
CA GLY A 72 31.44 4.88 -9.21
C GLY A 72 32.77 4.11 -9.06
N SER A 73 33.49 4.39 -7.98
CA SER A 73 34.96 4.43 -7.77
C SER A 73 35.89 3.38 -8.44
N GLU A 74 36.97 3.86 -9.08
CA GLU A 74 38.35 3.69 -8.59
C GLU A 74 38.96 5.08 -8.29
N ASN A 75 38.35 5.79 -7.35
CA ASN A 75 38.68 7.14 -6.85
C ASN A 75 38.35 8.37 -7.71
N ASN A 76 37.50 8.27 -8.74
CA ASN A 76 36.25 9.05 -8.86
C ASN A 76 35.63 8.99 -10.29
N PRO A 77 35.20 7.82 -10.75
CA PRO A 77 34.71 7.58 -12.10
C PRO A 77 33.16 7.58 -12.08
N PHE A 78 32.47 7.17 -13.14
CA PHE A 78 31.14 7.71 -13.43
C PHE A 78 29.96 7.04 -12.74
N ILE A 79 28.88 7.78 -12.54
CA ILE A 79 27.59 7.28 -12.07
C ILE A 79 26.49 7.62 -13.06
N ILE A 80 25.62 6.65 -13.30
CA ILE A 80 24.32 6.82 -13.96
C ILE A 80 23.29 6.40 -12.90
N GLU A 81 22.49 7.33 -12.37
CA GLU A 81 21.59 7.02 -11.25
C GLU A 81 20.24 7.72 -11.28
N GLU A 82 19.27 7.10 -10.60
CA GLU A 82 17.94 7.69 -10.30
C GLU A 82 17.14 8.05 -11.57
N LEU A 83 17.33 7.27 -12.64
CA LEU A 83 16.70 7.49 -13.94
C LEU A 83 15.53 6.55 -14.20
N LEU A 84 14.51 7.08 -14.87
CA LEU A 84 13.47 6.34 -15.58
C LEU A 84 13.75 6.41 -17.08
N ILE A 85 14.02 5.26 -17.71
CA ILE A 85 14.22 5.18 -19.16
C ILE A 85 13.20 4.21 -19.75
N GLN A 86 12.26 4.75 -20.53
CA GLN A 86 11.24 3.99 -21.25
C GLN A 86 11.43 4.17 -22.75
N THR A 87 11.75 3.10 -23.49
CA THR A 87 12.11 3.23 -24.92
C THR A 87 11.76 2.01 -25.76
N GLU A 88 11.75 2.14 -27.08
CA GLU A 88 11.59 1.03 -28.03
C GLU A 88 12.90 0.25 -28.25
N ASN A 89 14.04 0.86 -27.88
CA ASN A 89 15.39 0.30 -28.10
C ASN A 89 16.05 -0.11 -26.77
N SER A 90 17.36 -0.35 -26.78
CA SER A 90 18.14 -0.61 -25.55
C SER A 90 18.29 0.69 -24.72
N PRO A 91 17.74 0.75 -23.48
CA PRO A 91 17.82 1.89 -22.56
C PRO A 91 19.23 2.36 -22.26
N ILE A 92 20.13 1.45 -21.86
CA ILE A 92 21.52 1.78 -21.56
C ILE A 92 22.42 0.83 -22.32
N SER A 93 23.37 1.38 -23.07
CA SER A 93 24.36 0.57 -23.77
C SER A 93 25.75 1.18 -23.65
N ILE A 94 26.70 0.36 -23.23
CA ILE A 94 28.06 0.76 -22.90
C ILE A 94 29.02 -0.18 -23.63
N TRP A 95 29.95 0.41 -24.37
CA TRP A 95 30.95 -0.29 -25.16
C TRP A 95 32.34 0.23 -24.84
N HIS A 96 33.33 -0.66 -24.92
CA HIS A 96 34.75 -0.28 -25.04
C HIS A 96 35.23 0.71 -23.97
N THR A 97 34.83 0.49 -22.71
CA THR A 97 35.30 1.30 -21.58
C THR A 97 36.19 0.50 -20.66
N THR A 98 37.24 1.18 -20.18
CA THR A 98 38.10 0.71 -19.08
C THR A 98 37.96 1.52 -17.81
N LYS A 99 37.11 2.55 -17.86
CA LYS A 99 36.74 3.29 -16.65
C LYS A 99 35.76 2.47 -15.85
N TYR A 100 35.98 2.46 -14.55
CA TYR A 100 34.99 2.12 -13.54
C TYR A 100 33.73 2.97 -13.74
N PHE A 101 32.56 2.40 -13.51
CA PHE A 101 31.31 3.15 -13.44
C PHE A 101 30.26 2.34 -12.70
N GLU A 102 29.22 3.03 -12.22
CA GLU A 102 28.07 2.39 -11.58
C GLU A 102 26.77 2.89 -12.19
N ILE A 103 25.93 1.96 -12.64
CA ILE A 103 24.52 2.20 -12.95
C ILE A 103 23.75 1.83 -11.69
N ARG A 104 23.00 2.76 -11.07
CA ARG A 104 22.24 2.43 -9.84
C ARG A 104 20.89 3.09 -9.72
N LYS A 105 19.96 2.42 -9.05
CA LYS A 105 18.61 2.97 -8.78
C LYS A 105 17.91 3.45 -10.06
N CYS A 106 18.04 2.72 -11.16
CA CYS A 106 17.35 3.04 -12.40
C CYS A 106 16.13 2.13 -12.59
N LEU A 107 15.07 2.69 -13.18
CA LEU A 107 13.91 1.97 -13.69
C LEU A 107 14.01 1.91 -15.22
N LEU A 108 14.24 0.71 -15.75
CA LEU A 108 14.46 0.48 -17.18
C LEU A 108 13.36 -0.43 -17.74
N THR A 109 12.61 0.05 -18.73
CA THR A 109 11.51 -0.69 -19.35
C THR A 109 11.39 -0.40 -20.84
N THR A 110 10.74 -1.29 -21.57
CA THR A 110 10.40 -1.04 -22.98
C THR A 110 8.94 -0.59 -23.12
N ILE A 111 8.62 0.11 -24.22
CA ILE A 111 7.25 0.60 -24.49
C ILE A 111 6.50 -0.17 -25.59
N VAL A 112 7.14 -1.18 -26.20
CA VAL A 112 6.56 -2.02 -27.24
C VAL A 112 6.93 -3.49 -26.99
N PRO A 113 6.11 -4.47 -27.44
CA PRO A 113 6.51 -5.87 -27.42
C PRO A 113 7.87 -5.99 -28.09
N SER A 114 8.84 -6.43 -27.31
CA SER A 114 10.21 -6.09 -27.52
C SER A 114 10.72 -6.58 -28.89
N MET A 115 11.43 -5.72 -29.63
CA MET A 115 12.08 -6.14 -30.88
C MET A 115 13.17 -7.17 -30.56
N GLU A 116 13.21 -8.27 -31.33
CA GLU A 116 14.20 -9.34 -31.17
C GLU A 116 15.62 -8.77 -31.03
N GLY A 117 16.29 -9.08 -29.92
CA GLY A 117 17.71 -8.82 -29.69
C GLY A 117 18.08 -7.58 -28.86
N ASN A 118 17.12 -6.76 -28.42
CA ASN A 118 17.43 -5.60 -27.55
C ASN A 118 17.63 -6.03 -26.08
N SER A 119 18.53 -5.37 -25.34
CA SER A 119 18.70 -5.62 -23.90
C SER A 119 18.51 -4.33 -23.09
N ALA A 120 17.97 -4.42 -21.86
CA ALA A 120 17.76 -3.22 -21.04
C ALA A 120 19.10 -2.51 -20.72
N ILE A 121 20.10 -3.32 -20.35
CA ILE A 121 21.48 -2.89 -20.19
C ILE A 121 22.37 -3.77 -21.06
N THR A 122 23.20 -3.17 -21.90
CA THR A 122 24.19 -3.89 -22.71
C THR A 122 25.60 -3.42 -22.38
N PHE A 123 26.48 -4.35 -21.97
CA PHE A 123 27.93 -4.15 -21.90
C PHE A 123 28.62 -4.97 -22.98
N ILE A 124 29.45 -4.33 -23.81
CA ILE A 124 30.26 -5.01 -24.82
C ILE A 124 31.72 -4.56 -24.68
N ASN A 125 32.61 -5.49 -24.35
CA ASN A 125 34.03 -5.21 -24.12
C ASN A 125 34.22 -4.09 -23.09
N VAL A 126 33.65 -4.31 -21.91
CA VAL A 126 33.64 -3.39 -20.77
C VAL A 126 34.47 -3.99 -19.63
N THR A 127 35.16 -3.14 -18.88
CA THR A 127 35.79 -3.52 -17.61
C THR A 127 35.30 -2.66 -16.46
N HIS A 128 35.24 -3.23 -15.25
CA HIS A 128 34.91 -2.52 -14.00
C HIS A 128 33.49 -1.94 -13.92
N GLY A 129 32.56 -2.44 -14.72
CA GLY A 129 31.17 -1.97 -14.74
C GLY A 129 30.36 -2.54 -13.60
N ARG A 130 29.65 -1.68 -12.86
CA ARG A 130 28.75 -2.08 -11.76
C ARG A 130 27.30 -1.74 -12.10
N VAL A 131 26.38 -2.65 -11.82
CA VAL A 131 24.94 -2.41 -11.90
C VAL A 131 24.30 -2.80 -10.57
N THR A 132 23.72 -1.83 -9.88
CA THR A 132 23.27 -1.99 -8.50
C THR A 132 21.87 -1.42 -8.26
N ASN A 133 20.97 -2.16 -7.59
CA ASN A 133 19.65 -1.63 -7.21
C ASN A 133 18.80 -1.11 -8.40
N CYS A 134 18.94 -1.68 -9.59
CA CYS A 134 18.09 -1.34 -10.73
C CYS A 134 16.84 -2.24 -10.77
N PHE A 135 15.74 -1.68 -11.26
CA PHE A 135 14.53 -2.43 -11.61
C PHE A 135 14.40 -2.48 -13.13
N ILE A 136 14.51 -3.68 -13.69
CA ILE A 136 14.44 -3.94 -15.13
C ILE A 136 13.20 -4.79 -15.38
N ASN A 137 12.27 -4.27 -16.17
CA ASN A 137 11.00 -4.93 -16.42
C ASN A 137 10.56 -4.84 -17.88
N GLU A 138 9.86 -5.86 -18.37
CA GLU A 138 9.22 -5.86 -19.69
C GLU A 138 10.20 -5.58 -20.84
N THR A 139 11.31 -6.32 -20.86
CA THR A 139 12.41 -6.21 -21.85
C THR A 139 12.57 -7.50 -22.66
N TYR A 140 13.23 -7.47 -23.82
CA TYR A 140 13.54 -8.74 -24.52
C TYR A 140 14.58 -9.55 -23.73
N ILE A 141 15.74 -8.93 -23.49
CA ILE A 141 16.75 -9.39 -22.55
C ILE A 141 16.88 -8.35 -21.42
N GLY A 142 16.95 -8.77 -20.17
CA GLY A 142 17.15 -7.84 -19.06
C GLY A 142 18.53 -7.19 -19.13
N MET A 143 19.60 -7.99 -19.12
CA MET A 143 20.97 -7.50 -19.26
C MET A 143 21.82 -8.41 -20.12
N LEU A 144 22.59 -7.84 -21.05
CA LEU A 144 23.58 -8.53 -21.86
C LEU A 144 24.99 -8.04 -21.50
N ILE A 145 25.85 -8.95 -21.05
CA ILE A 145 27.23 -8.68 -20.68
C ILE A 145 28.16 -9.54 -21.55
N PHE A 146 28.67 -8.94 -22.62
CA PHE A 146 29.45 -9.63 -23.64
C PHE A 146 30.92 -9.21 -23.60
N GLN A 147 31.83 -10.18 -23.63
CA GLN A 147 33.29 -9.98 -23.67
C GLN A 147 33.81 -9.02 -22.59
N SER A 148 33.22 -9.05 -21.40
CA SER A 148 33.48 -8.07 -20.34
C SER A 148 34.17 -8.71 -19.14
N THR A 149 34.91 -7.92 -18.37
CA THR A 149 35.74 -8.41 -17.26
C THR A 149 35.60 -7.57 -16.01
N ASP A 150 35.65 -8.19 -14.82
CA ASP A 150 35.55 -7.49 -13.53
C ASP A 150 34.29 -6.63 -13.41
N CYS A 151 33.14 -7.16 -13.85
CA CYS A 151 31.85 -6.50 -13.72
C CYS A 151 31.04 -7.12 -12.56
N GLN A 152 30.22 -6.28 -11.91
CA GLN A 152 29.42 -6.68 -10.77
C GLN A 152 27.95 -6.32 -10.97
N ILE A 153 27.09 -7.32 -10.91
CA ILE A 153 25.63 -7.18 -11.05
C ILE A 153 25.02 -7.54 -9.70
N THR A 154 24.57 -6.54 -8.93
CA THR A 154 24.12 -6.78 -7.56
C THR A 154 22.82 -6.10 -7.16
N HIS A 155 22.01 -6.72 -6.29
CA HIS A 155 20.80 -6.10 -5.73
C HIS A 155 19.77 -5.65 -6.79
N ASN A 156 19.81 -6.19 -8.00
CA ASN A 156 18.88 -5.82 -9.06
C ASN A 156 17.63 -6.69 -9.01
N ILE A 157 16.53 -6.13 -9.50
CA ILE A 157 15.30 -6.87 -9.78
C ILE A 157 15.13 -6.91 -11.30
N VAL A 158 15.14 -8.10 -11.88
CA VAL A 158 14.88 -8.31 -13.31
C VAL A 158 13.62 -9.13 -13.43
N SER A 159 12.58 -8.57 -14.03
CA SER A 159 11.28 -9.22 -14.18
C SER A 159 10.75 -9.21 -15.61
N SER A 160 9.98 -10.25 -15.94
CA SER A 160 9.14 -10.28 -17.14
C SER A 160 9.91 -10.01 -18.44
N SER A 161 11.12 -10.56 -18.57
CA SER A 161 11.86 -10.47 -19.84
C SER A 161 11.41 -11.56 -20.82
N GLU A 162 11.34 -11.28 -22.11
CA GLU A 162 10.86 -12.27 -23.10
C GLU A 162 11.82 -13.46 -23.25
N PHE A 163 13.12 -13.22 -23.09
CA PHE A 163 14.19 -14.19 -23.28
C PHE A 163 15.06 -14.35 -22.01
N GLU A 164 16.33 -13.95 -21.99
CA GLU A 164 17.13 -14.02 -20.75
C GLU A 164 16.87 -12.85 -19.80
N GLY A 165 16.85 -13.13 -18.48
CA GLY A 165 16.95 -12.09 -17.46
C GLY A 165 18.35 -11.48 -17.48
N LEU A 166 19.37 -12.30 -17.24
CA LEU A 166 20.78 -11.92 -17.36
C LEU A 166 21.50 -12.87 -18.32
N PHE A 167 22.17 -12.33 -19.33
CA PHE A 167 22.94 -13.10 -20.28
C PHE A 167 24.41 -12.65 -20.28
N PHE A 168 25.31 -13.60 -20.07
CA PHE A 168 26.75 -13.42 -20.10
C PHE A 168 27.36 -14.31 -21.18
N ASP A 169 28.21 -13.74 -22.02
CA ASP A 169 28.97 -14.50 -23.01
C ASP A 169 30.40 -13.96 -23.12
N TYR A 170 31.39 -14.86 -23.01
CA TYR A 170 32.82 -14.53 -22.88
C TYR A 170 33.15 -13.59 -21.70
N GLY A 171 32.51 -13.78 -20.56
CA GLY A 171 32.81 -13.04 -19.33
C GLY A 171 34.02 -13.59 -18.56
N LEU A 172 34.70 -12.71 -17.83
CA LEU A 172 35.79 -13.09 -16.91
C LEU A 172 35.67 -12.32 -15.59
N ASP A 173 35.90 -12.97 -14.45
CA ASP A 173 35.90 -12.33 -13.12
C ASP A 173 34.59 -11.58 -12.82
N ILE A 174 33.45 -12.23 -13.05
CA ILE A 174 32.12 -11.60 -12.90
C ILE A 174 31.48 -11.99 -11.57
N LEU A 175 30.92 -11.00 -10.87
CA LEU A 175 30.09 -11.20 -9.69
C LEU A 175 28.61 -10.97 -10.02
N VAL A 176 27.77 -11.96 -9.77
CA VAL A 176 26.31 -11.85 -9.80
C VAL A 176 25.77 -12.17 -8.41
N ALA A 177 25.37 -11.16 -7.65
CA ALA A 177 25.01 -11.36 -6.26
C ALA A 177 23.77 -10.62 -5.78
N ASP A 178 22.99 -11.22 -4.88
CA ASP A 178 21.91 -10.53 -4.19
C ASP A 178 20.79 -10.03 -5.15
N ASN A 179 20.65 -10.62 -6.35
CA ASN A 179 19.63 -10.22 -7.33
C ASN A 179 18.34 -11.04 -7.19
N THR A 180 17.22 -10.46 -7.60
CA THR A 180 15.95 -11.16 -7.78
C THR A 180 15.60 -11.21 -9.27
N ILE A 181 15.48 -12.40 -9.84
CA ILE A 181 15.24 -12.62 -11.26
C ILE A 181 13.99 -13.49 -11.40
N ARG A 182 12.96 -12.98 -12.07
CA ARG A 182 11.65 -13.63 -12.11
C ARG A 182 10.92 -13.52 -13.45
N ALA A 183 10.34 -14.62 -13.91
CA ALA A 183 9.59 -14.67 -15.16
C ALA A 183 10.31 -14.30 -16.48
N PRO A 184 11.65 -14.41 -16.66
CA PRO A 184 12.23 -14.58 -17.98
C PRO A 184 12.10 -16.02 -18.50
N ARG A 185 12.38 -16.25 -19.78
CA ARG A 185 12.58 -17.61 -20.29
C ARG A 185 13.76 -18.27 -19.59
N SER A 186 14.92 -17.63 -19.53
CA SER A 186 16.06 -18.09 -18.74
C SER A 186 16.43 -17.05 -17.71
N GLY A 187 16.51 -17.39 -16.43
CA GLY A 187 16.87 -16.48 -15.35
C GLY A 187 18.26 -15.89 -15.57
N ILE A 188 19.28 -16.74 -15.47
CA ILE A 188 20.67 -16.40 -15.76
C ILE A 188 21.21 -17.39 -16.78
N SER A 189 21.79 -16.88 -17.85
CA SER A 189 22.53 -17.66 -18.85
C SER A 189 23.99 -17.24 -18.87
N VAL A 190 24.92 -18.18 -18.77
CA VAL A 190 26.37 -17.92 -18.84
C VAL A 190 27.03 -18.88 -19.82
N ASP A 191 27.62 -18.28 -20.86
CA ASP A 191 28.24 -19.00 -21.97
C ASP A 191 29.74 -18.65 -22.07
N ASN A 192 30.57 -19.65 -22.36
CA ASN A 192 32.01 -19.51 -22.69
C ASN A 192 32.81 -18.63 -21.72
N SER A 193 32.53 -18.73 -20.42
CA SER A 193 32.98 -17.76 -19.42
C SER A 193 33.84 -18.40 -18.33
N THR A 194 34.65 -17.60 -17.65
CA THR A 194 35.58 -18.09 -16.61
C THR A 194 35.52 -17.26 -15.34
N ASN A 195 35.70 -17.91 -14.19
CA ASN A 195 35.78 -17.29 -12.86
C ASN A 195 34.56 -16.43 -12.51
N PHE A 196 33.38 -17.05 -12.55
CA PHE A 196 32.13 -16.42 -12.11
C PHE A 196 31.84 -16.73 -10.65
N THR A 197 31.31 -15.75 -9.92
CA THR A 197 30.68 -15.97 -8.62
C THR A 197 29.20 -15.61 -8.71
N ILE A 198 28.33 -16.60 -8.59
CA ILE A 198 26.87 -16.43 -8.60
C ILE A 198 26.38 -16.77 -7.18
N ARG A 199 26.02 -15.75 -6.39
CA ARG A 199 25.66 -15.98 -4.99
C ARG A 199 24.47 -15.21 -4.46
N ASP A 200 23.78 -15.76 -3.47
CA ASP A 200 22.74 -15.03 -2.74
C ASP A 200 21.59 -14.49 -3.65
N ASN A 201 21.40 -15.08 -4.85
CA ASN A 201 20.35 -14.67 -5.79
C ASN A 201 19.06 -15.46 -5.56
N ARG A 202 17.93 -14.85 -5.93
CA ARG A 202 16.60 -15.46 -5.96
C ARG A 202 16.15 -15.59 -7.42
N ILE A 203 16.02 -16.82 -7.93
CA ILE A 203 15.71 -17.09 -9.34
C ILE A 203 14.49 -17.99 -9.46
N TYR A 204 13.39 -17.47 -10.00
CA TYR A 204 12.13 -18.20 -9.96
C TYR A 204 11.13 -17.86 -11.07
N ASP A 205 10.13 -18.73 -11.26
CA ASP A 205 9.10 -18.60 -12.29
C ASP A 205 9.68 -18.48 -13.72
N CYS A 206 10.87 -19.03 -13.99
CA CYS A 206 11.53 -19.04 -15.30
C CYS A 206 11.36 -20.39 -16.03
N SER A 207 11.61 -20.49 -17.34
CA SER A 207 11.78 -21.81 -17.96
C SER A 207 13.12 -22.44 -17.51
N GLY A 208 14.26 -21.80 -17.75
CA GLY A 208 15.52 -22.19 -17.10
C GLY A 208 15.84 -21.26 -15.93
N GLY A 209 16.17 -21.77 -14.75
CA GLY A 209 16.64 -20.93 -13.64
C GLY A 209 18.06 -20.40 -13.94
N LEU A 210 19.04 -21.28 -13.87
CA LEU A 210 20.44 -21.00 -14.18
C LEU A 210 20.96 -21.95 -15.27
N TYR A 211 21.30 -21.40 -16.43
CA TYR A 211 21.85 -22.14 -17.56
C TYR A 211 23.33 -21.82 -17.74
N LEU A 212 24.16 -22.87 -17.79
CA LEU A 212 25.63 -22.75 -17.86
C LEU A 212 26.19 -23.61 -18.99
N TRP A 213 26.81 -22.93 -19.97
CA TRP A 213 27.46 -23.56 -21.12
C TRP A 213 28.94 -23.22 -21.21
N ASP A 214 29.79 -24.23 -21.10
CA ASP A 214 31.25 -24.12 -21.19
C ASP A 214 31.85 -23.08 -20.22
N VAL A 215 31.56 -23.27 -18.93
CA VAL A 215 31.96 -22.35 -17.86
C VAL A 215 33.06 -22.95 -17.00
N GLN A 216 34.12 -22.20 -16.72
CA GLN A 216 35.26 -22.66 -15.92
C GLN A 216 35.39 -21.88 -14.62
N LEU A 217 35.73 -22.57 -13.52
CA LEU A 217 35.97 -21.95 -12.22
C LEU A 217 34.76 -21.15 -11.70
N CYS A 218 33.54 -21.59 -12.00
CA CYS A 218 32.34 -20.93 -11.51
C CYS A 218 32.01 -21.38 -10.07
N ASN A 219 31.67 -20.44 -9.20
CA ASN A 219 31.21 -20.70 -7.84
C ASN A 219 29.74 -20.28 -7.70
N ILE A 220 28.84 -21.24 -7.53
CA ILE A 220 27.40 -21.04 -7.40
C ILE A 220 27.02 -21.34 -5.96
N THR A 221 26.72 -20.32 -5.16
CA THR A 221 26.52 -20.52 -3.71
C THR A 221 25.42 -19.70 -3.07
N ARG A 222 24.66 -20.28 -2.14
CA ARG A 222 23.59 -19.58 -1.40
C ARG A 222 22.50 -18.96 -2.27
N ASN A 223 22.26 -19.49 -3.47
CA ASN A 223 21.14 -19.07 -4.29
C ASN A 223 19.87 -19.85 -3.91
N THR A 224 18.72 -19.20 -4.01
CA THR A 224 17.41 -19.84 -3.92
C THR A 224 16.82 -19.91 -5.33
N ILE A 225 16.61 -21.12 -5.84
CA ILE A 225 16.20 -21.37 -7.22
C ILE A 225 14.97 -22.29 -7.23
N TRP A 226 13.80 -21.74 -7.56
CA TRP A 226 12.54 -22.47 -7.39
C TRP A 226 11.47 -22.09 -8.41
N ARG A 227 10.49 -22.98 -8.64
CA ARG A 227 9.41 -22.77 -9.63
C ARG A 227 9.89 -22.44 -11.03
N ASN A 228 11.05 -22.95 -11.41
CA ASN A 228 11.48 -22.93 -12.80
C ASN A 228 11.09 -24.26 -13.46
N ASP A 229 11.17 -24.38 -14.78
CA ASP A 229 11.09 -25.72 -15.39
C ASP A 229 12.30 -26.57 -14.96
N ILE A 230 13.50 -26.00 -15.07
CA ILE A 230 14.75 -26.58 -14.58
C ILE A 230 15.46 -25.58 -13.68
N GLY A 231 15.89 -26.00 -12.50
CA GLY A 231 16.59 -25.14 -11.55
C GLY A 231 17.97 -24.72 -12.05
N ILE A 232 18.92 -25.66 -12.10
CA ILE A 232 20.27 -25.44 -12.64
C ILE A 232 20.50 -26.43 -13.79
N ASP A 233 20.94 -25.95 -14.95
CA ASP A 233 21.26 -26.74 -16.13
C ASP A 233 22.70 -26.50 -16.58
N LEU A 234 23.53 -27.53 -16.44
CA LEU A 234 24.97 -27.50 -16.71
C LEU A 234 25.28 -28.38 -17.92
N THR A 235 26.14 -27.93 -18.83
CA THR A 235 26.50 -28.76 -20.01
C THR A 235 27.97 -29.11 -20.10
N ARG A 236 28.85 -28.11 -20.01
CA ARG A 236 30.30 -28.26 -20.06
C ARG A 236 30.91 -27.30 -19.06
N GLY A 237 31.94 -27.74 -18.34
CA GLY A 237 32.57 -26.84 -17.40
C GLY A 237 33.15 -27.48 -16.15
N LYS A 238 33.67 -26.62 -15.29
CA LYS A 238 34.10 -26.94 -13.93
C LYS A 238 33.54 -25.87 -12.99
N SER A 239 32.57 -26.27 -12.18
CA SER A 239 31.90 -25.40 -11.21
C SER A 239 31.85 -26.04 -9.83
N ILE A 240 31.80 -25.21 -8.80
CA ILE A 240 31.52 -25.61 -7.42
C ILE A 240 30.11 -25.10 -7.09
N ILE A 241 29.23 -26.00 -6.65
CA ILE A 241 27.81 -25.70 -6.41
C ILE A 241 27.52 -26.07 -4.97
N THR A 242 27.33 -25.07 -4.11
CA THR A 242 27.24 -25.28 -2.66
C THR A 242 26.24 -24.41 -1.95
N ASN A 243 25.62 -24.92 -0.87
CA ASN A 243 24.72 -24.14 -0.03
C ASN A 243 23.53 -23.50 -0.77
N ASN A 244 23.12 -24.01 -1.93
CA ASN A 244 21.94 -23.51 -2.65
C ASN A 244 20.67 -24.21 -2.16
N SER A 245 19.53 -23.52 -2.25
CA SER A 245 18.19 -24.08 -2.02
C SER A 245 17.47 -24.21 -3.37
N ILE A 246 17.29 -25.44 -3.85
CA ILE A 246 16.80 -25.73 -5.20
C ILE A 246 15.57 -26.63 -5.09
N TYR A 247 14.39 -26.04 -5.23
CA TYR A 247 13.17 -26.74 -4.91
C TYR A 247 11.97 -26.36 -5.77
N GLY A 248 10.95 -27.22 -5.81
CA GLY A 248 9.68 -26.87 -6.44
C GLY A 248 9.79 -26.50 -7.92
N ASN A 249 10.83 -26.95 -8.62
CA ASN A 249 10.95 -26.78 -10.07
C ASN A 249 10.08 -27.83 -10.76
N GLU A 250 9.46 -27.48 -11.90
CA GLU A 250 8.45 -28.28 -12.59
C GLU A 250 9.02 -29.64 -13.02
N ASN A 251 10.25 -29.66 -13.55
CA ASN A 251 10.93 -30.87 -13.97
C ASN A 251 12.12 -31.20 -13.06
N ILE A 252 13.29 -30.61 -13.27
CA ILE A 252 14.53 -31.07 -12.65
C ILE A 252 15.15 -29.98 -11.76
N GLY A 253 15.60 -30.35 -10.56
CA GLY A 253 16.35 -29.45 -9.68
C GLY A 253 17.71 -29.07 -10.27
N ILE A 254 18.62 -30.04 -10.39
CA ILE A 254 19.93 -29.87 -11.06
C ILE A 254 20.08 -30.88 -12.19
N ARG A 255 20.34 -30.41 -13.41
CA ARG A 255 20.69 -31.24 -14.55
C ARG A 255 22.13 -30.99 -14.98
N VAL A 256 22.88 -32.07 -15.20
CA VAL A 256 24.20 -32.04 -15.83
C VAL A 256 24.14 -32.86 -17.12
N ASN A 257 24.19 -32.18 -18.27
CA ASN A 257 24.09 -32.79 -19.59
C ASN A 257 25.38 -33.53 -19.99
N SER A 258 25.26 -34.33 -21.07
CA SER A 258 26.38 -35.09 -21.62
C SER A 258 27.55 -34.19 -22.06
N GLY A 259 28.70 -34.31 -21.38
CA GLY A 259 29.88 -33.50 -21.63
C GLY A 259 31.04 -33.77 -20.66
N MET A 260 32.15 -33.06 -20.87
CA MET A 260 33.23 -32.94 -19.87
C MET A 260 32.79 -31.93 -18.83
N ALA A 261 32.11 -32.43 -17.80
CA ALA A 261 31.64 -31.63 -16.68
C ALA A 261 32.34 -32.14 -15.42
N SER A 262 33.32 -31.38 -14.92
CA SER A 262 34.09 -31.70 -13.71
C SER A 262 33.62 -30.84 -12.55
N ASN A 263 32.31 -30.89 -12.28
CA ASN A 263 31.69 -30.09 -11.22
C ASN A 263 31.78 -30.80 -9.86
N THR A 264 31.69 -30.03 -8.78
CA THR A 264 31.58 -30.54 -7.42
C THR A 264 30.33 -29.94 -6.77
N VAL A 265 29.39 -30.79 -6.35
CA VAL A 265 28.06 -30.42 -5.86
C VAL A 265 27.86 -30.98 -4.46
N TYR A 266 27.84 -30.14 -3.43
CA TYR A 266 27.69 -30.56 -2.03
C TYR A 266 27.07 -29.46 -1.17
N GLU A 267 26.54 -29.77 0.01
CA GLU A 267 25.86 -28.83 0.93
C GLU A 267 24.60 -28.14 0.35
N ASN A 268 24.03 -28.61 -0.76
CA ASN A 268 22.80 -28.03 -1.30
C ASN A 268 21.56 -28.66 -0.65
N ARG A 269 20.47 -27.91 -0.56
CA ARG A 269 19.12 -28.41 -0.25
C ARG A 269 18.36 -28.58 -1.56
N ILE A 270 18.14 -29.82 -1.99
CA ILE A 270 17.54 -30.15 -3.29
C ILE A 270 16.28 -30.97 -3.05
N GLY A 271 15.12 -30.43 -3.39
CA GLY A 271 13.88 -31.08 -2.98
C GLY A 271 12.62 -30.70 -3.73
N TRP A 272 11.65 -31.61 -3.75
CA TRP A 272 10.29 -31.37 -4.26
C TRP A 272 10.26 -30.85 -5.70
N ASN A 273 11.22 -31.28 -6.53
CA ASN A 273 11.21 -31.04 -7.97
C ASN A 273 10.36 -32.12 -8.67
N GLY A 274 9.62 -31.76 -9.73
CA GLY A 274 8.52 -32.60 -10.21
C GLY A 274 8.92 -33.92 -10.86
N VAL A 275 10.01 -33.94 -11.65
CA VAL A 275 10.53 -35.15 -12.30
C VAL A 275 11.69 -35.76 -11.51
N ALA A 276 12.68 -34.95 -11.13
CA ALA A 276 13.85 -35.41 -10.39
C ALA A 276 14.52 -34.28 -9.62
N ASN A 277 15.07 -34.60 -8.44
CA ASN A 277 15.91 -33.65 -7.73
C ASN A 277 17.25 -33.41 -8.45
N ALA A 278 17.83 -34.46 -9.05
CA ALA A 278 19.03 -34.34 -9.86
C ALA A 278 19.07 -35.35 -11.02
N GLN A 279 19.71 -34.95 -12.12
CA GLN A 279 20.06 -35.80 -13.24
C GLN A 279 21.48 -35.51 -13.70
N ASP A 280 22.27 -36.56 -13.93
CA ASP A 280 23.65 -36.51 -14.37
C ASP A 280 23.89 -37.49 -15.52
N ASP A 281 24.13 -36.91 -16.70
CA ASP A 281 24.56 -37.60 -17.92
C ASP A 281 26.02 -37.28 -18.28
N SER A 282 26.75 -36.65 -17.35
CA SER A 282 28.15 -36.27 -17.54
C SER A 282 29.11 -37.44 -17.29
N ASN A 283 30.41 -37.15 -17.40
CA ASN A 283 31.46 -38.14 -17.20
C ASN A 283 32.31 -37.91 -15.94
N SER A 284 32.14 -36.79 -15.21
CA SER A 284 33.06 -36.41 -14.13
C SER A 284 32.49 -35.45 -13.08
N THR A 285 31.17 -35.45 -12.84
CA THR A 285 30.59 -34.65 -11.74
C THR A 285 30.60 -35.41 -10.42
N ASP A 286 31.17 -34.79 -9.39
CA ASP A 286 31.14 -35.28 -8.02
C ASP A 286 29.94 -34.67 -7.29
N TRP A 287 29.10 -35.51 -6.68
CA TRP A 287 27.90 -35.10 -5.93
C TRP A 287 28.12 -35.05 -4.42
N ASP A 288 29.38 -34.93 -4.03
CA ASP A 288 29.87 -34.73 -2.68
C ASP A 288 31.26 -34.08 -2.71
N ASP A 289 31.81 -33.77 -1.54
CA ASP A 289 33.16 -33.19 -1.39
C ASP A 289 34.28 -34.25 -1.31
N SER A 290 33.96 -35.55 -1.40
CA SER A 290 34.89 -36.66 -1.15
C SER A 290 35.56 -36.66 0.24
N LEU A 291 35.10 -35.83 1.17
CA LEU A 291 35.65 -35.62 2.51
C LEU A 291 34.62 -35.85 3.63
N GLY A 292 33.38 -36.21 3.31
CA GLY A 292 32.34 -36.51 4.29
C GLY A 292 31.07 -35.68 4.18
N THR A 293 30.97 -34.83 3.15
CA THR A 293 29.88 -33.85 3.00
C THR A 293 29.18 -34.03 1.65
N GLY A 294 27.90 -34.37 1.69
CA GLY A 294 27.03 -34.48 0.52
C GLY A 294 25.96 -33.39 0.48
N ASN A 295 24.89 -33.66 -0.25
CA ASN A 295 23.71 -32.80 -0.39
C ASN A 295 22.55 -33.30 0.46
N SER A 296 21.57 -32.43 0.70
CA SER A 296 20.30 -32.79 1.32
C SER A 296 19.22 -33.00 0.26
N TRP A 297 18.53 -34.13 0.33
CA TRP A 297 17.57 -34.58 -0.69
C TRP A 297 16.19 -34.83 -0.09
N SER A 298 15.12 -34.31 -0.71
CA SER A 298 13.76 -34.45 -0.15
C SER A 298 13.18 -35.85 -0.26
N ASP A 299 13.73 -36.67 -1.14
CA ASP A 299 13.24 -37.99 -1.52
C ASP A 299 14.23 -39.13 -1.17
N TRP A 300 15.30 -38.82 -0.42
CA TRP A 300 16.23 -39.84 0.04
C TRP A 300 15.59 -40.75 1.09
N SER A 301 15.82 -42.07 0.97
CA SER A 301 15.21 -43.11 1.81
C SER A 301 15.92 -43.33 3.15
N GLU A 302 16.77 -42.40 3.59
CA GLU A 302 17.58 -42.49 4.81
C GLU A 302 18.48 -43.74 4.89
N THR A 303 18.76 -44.37 3.74
CA THR A 303 19.47 -45.65 3.68
C THR A 303 20.40 -45.69 2.47
N GLY A 304 21.70 -45.91 2.74
CA GLY A 304 22.73 -45.99 1.70
C GLY A 304 23.01 -44.65 1.00
N ASN A 305 23.69 -44.73 -0.14
CA ASN A 305 24.01 -43.57 -0.99
C ASN A 305 22.76 -43.06 -1.70
N TYR A 306 22.74 -41.79 -2.10
CA TYR A 306 21.69 -41.26 -2.97
C TYR A 306 22.13 -41.39 -4.43
N SER A 307 21.43 -42.22 -5.20
CA SER A 307 21.71 -42.42 -6.62
C SER A 307 21.18 -41.25 -7.43
N ILE A 308 22.04 -40.64 -8.27
CA ILE A 308 21.64 -39.58 -9.19
C ILE A 308 21.09 -40.22 -10.46
N LEU A 309 19.94 -39.76 -10.94
CA LEU A 309 19.37 -40.26 -12.19
C LEU A 309 20.27 -39.91 -13.38
N GLY A 310 20.19 -40.69 -14.45
CA GLY A 310 20.95 -40.43 -15.69
C GLY A 310 21.97 -41.51 -16.00
N THR A 311 22.77 -41.26 -17.03
CA THR A 311 23.69 -42.23 -17.63
C THR A 311 25.06 -42.28 -16.97
N ALA A 312 25.39 -41.30 -16.11
CA ALA A 312 26.68 -41.22 -15.43
C ALA A 312 26.87 -42.31 -14.35
N ASN A 313 25.77 -42.88 -13.83
CA ASN A 313 25.76 -43.73 -12.63
C ASN A 313 26.39 -43.05 -11.41
N SER A 314 26.23 -41.73 -11.30
CA SER A 314 26.73 -40.94 -10.18
C SER A 314 25.91 -41.18 -8.91
N SER A 315 26.54 -40.97 -7.75
CA SER A 315 25.86 -41.02 -6.46
C SER A 315 26.48 -40.04 -5.49
N ASP A 316 25.67 -39.48 -4.61
CA ASP A 316 26.12 -38.78 -3.40
C ASP A 316 26.37 -39.82 -2.29
N LEU A 317 27.60 -39.84 -1.78
CA LEU A 317 28.04 -40.80 -0.76
C LEU A 317 27.69 -40.39 0.68
N TRP A 318 27.37 -39.11 0.92
CA TRP A 318 27.01 -38.57 2.24
C TRP A 318 25.71 -37.76 2.18
N PRO A 319 24.59 -38.36 1.70
CA PRO A 319 23.33 -37.67 1.60
C PRO A 319 22.74 -37.36 2.98
N LEU A 320 22.01 -36.26 3.06
CA LEU A 320 21.17 -35.89 4.20
C LEU A 320 19.70 -35.88 3.77
N LEU A 321 18.79 -36.20 4.70
CA LEU A 321 17.36 -36.07 4.42
C LEU A 321 16.97 -34.59 4.53
N PHE A 322 16.41 -34.05 3.46
CA PHE A 322 15.83 -32.71 3.47
C PHE A 322 14.35 -32.77 3.85
N VAL A 323 14.02 -32.32 5.06
CA VAL A 323 12.65 -32.25 5.56
C VAL A 323 12.19 -30.82 5.75
N ASP A 324 10.91 -30.59 5.49
CA ASP A 324 10.20 -29.39 5.90
C ASP A 324 8.92 -29.82 6.62
N ASN A 325 8.77 -29.54 7.91
CA ASN A 325 7.57 -29.91 8.67
C ASN A 325 6.79 -28.70 9.17
N VAL A 326 7.10 -27.52 8.61
CA VAL A 326 6.48 -26.26 8.99
C VAL A 326 5.38 -25.99 7.97
N ASN A 327 4.16 -25.73 8.45
CA ASN A 327 3.11 -25.26 7.55
C ASN A 327 3.40 -23.80 7.16
N PRO A 328 2.99 -23.38 5.96
CA PRO A 328 2.92 -21.96 5.62
C PRO A 328 2.12 -21.19 6.67
N VAL A 329 2.40 -19.90 6.77
CA VAL A 329 1.61 -18.97 7.59
C VAL A 329 0.71 -18.16 6.69
N VAL A 330 -0.56 -18.09 7.05
CA VAL A 330 -1.55 -17.11 6.59
C VAL A 330 -2.19 -16.54 7.85
N ASP A 331 -2.32 -15.22 7.94
CA ASP A 331 -3.03 -14.58 9.04
C ASP A 331 -4.55 -14.66 8.87
N SER A 332 -5.28 -14.16 9.86
CA SER A 332 -6.75 -14.13 9.87
C SER A 332 -7.23 -12.69 9.99
N PRO A 333 -7.35 -11.94 8.87
CA PRO A 333 -7.92 -10.60 8.88
C PRO A 333 -9.40 -10.62 9.26
N ASP A 334 -9.90 -9.49 9.77
CA ASP A 334 -11.31 -9.34 10.17
C ASP A 334 -12.27 -9.43 8.97
N ASP A 335 -13.50 -9.87 9.24
CA ASP A 335 -14.60 -9.83 8.28
C ASP A 335 -14.88 -8.38 7.82
N VAL A 336 -15.31 -8.22 6.56
CA VAL A 336 -15.48 -6.92 5.92
C VAL A 336 -16.94 -6.63 5.61
N ASP A 337 -17.48 -5.58 6.24
CA ASP A 337 -18.84 -5.09 6.00
C ASP A 337 -18.81 -3.66 5.42
N PHE A 338 -19.54 -3.41 4.33
CA PHE A 338 -19.67 -2.09 3.72
C PHE A 338 -20.90 -1.94 2.80
N GLU A 339 -21.24 -0.71 2.41
CA GLU A 339 -22.34 -0.44 1.48
C GLU A 339 -21.93 -0.50 0.00
N TYR A 340 -22.87 -0.95 -0.82
CA TYR A 340 -22.70 -1.02 -2.27
C TYR A 340 -22.43 0.36 -2.87
N GLY A 341 -21.29 0.49 -3.56
CA GLY A 341 -20.88 1.73 -4.21
C GLY A 341 -19.56 2.26 -3.67
N ILE A 342 -19.18 1.89 -2.44
CA ILE A 342 -17.86 2.21 -1.87
C ILE A 342 -16.80 1.44 -2.68
N LYS A 343 -15.74 2.15 -3.09
CA LYS A 343 -14.64 1.62 -3.92
C LYS A 343 -13.33 1.56 -3.14
N GLY A 344 -12.39 0.76 -3.64
CA GLY A 344 -11.05 0.63 -3.09
C GLY A 344 -10.96 -0.27 -1.85
N ARG A 345 -12.02 -1.06 -1.57
CA ARG A 345 -12.00 -2.04 -0.46
C ARG A 345 -11.28 -3.31 -0.90
N LEU A 346 -10.39 -3.79 -0.03
CA LEU A 346 -9.58 -4.99 -0.25
C LEU A 346 -9.75 -5.92 0.95
N VAL A 347 -9.66 -7.23 0.71
CA VAL A 347 -9.22 -8.18 1.74
C VAL A 347 -7.71 -8.34 1.59
N ILE A 348 -6.98 -8.30 2.70
CA ILE A 348 -5.52 -8.39 2.72
C ILE A 348 -5.13 -9.48 3.71
N TRP A 349 -4.37 -10.46 3.23
CA TRP A 349 -3.70 -11.46 4.05
C TRP A 349 -2.20 -11.24 4.05
N TYR A 350 -1.56 -11.53 5.18
CA TYR A 350 -0.12 -11.64 5.32
C TYR A 350 0.31 -13.09 5.33
N THR A 351 1.30 -13.43 4.50
CA THR A 351 1.75 -14.81 4.29
C THR A 351 3.25 -14.95 4.47
N SER A 352 3.73 -16.14 4.86
CA SER A 352 5.17 -16.43 4.92
C SER A 352 5.43 -17.94 4.94
N ASP A 353 6.52 -18.36 4.29
CA ASP A 353 7.09 -19.72 4.37
C ASP A 353 8.53 -19.71 3.84
N GLU A 354 9.35 -20.70 4.18
CA GLU A 354 10.72 -20.86 3.65
C GLU A 354 10.73 -21.39 2.21
N TYR A 355 9.76 -22.25 1.86
CA TYR A 355 9.66 -22.96 0.59
C TYR A 355 8.32 -22.69 -0.13
N PRO A 356 7.92 -21.42 -0.39
CA PRO A 356 6.61 -21.12 -0.95
C PRO A 356 6.44 -21.63 -2.38
N LEU A 357 5.27 -22.22 -2.69
CA LEU A 357 4.99 -22.81 -4.00
C LEU A 357 3.78 -22.18 -4.70
N ARG A 358 2.56 -22.53 -4.26
CA ARG A 358 1.32 -22.20 -5.00
C ARG A 358 0.17 -21.79 -4.09
N TYR A 359 -0.79 -21.04 -4.63
CA TYR A 359 -2.00 -20.62 -3.94
C TYR A 359 -3.25 -20.92 -4.76
N GLN A 360 -4.38 -20.87 -4.08
CA GLN A 360 -5.71 -20.93 -4.64
C GLN A 360 -6.62 -19.98 -3.87
N THR A 361 -7.46 -19.25 -4.59
CA THR A 361 -8.55 -18.47 -4.00
C THR A 361 -9.89 -19.03 -4.43
N THR A 362 -10.87 -18.94 -3.54
CA THR A 362 -12.26 -19.24 -3.87
C THR A 362 -13.19 -18.11 -3.44
N LYS A 363 -14.28 -17.92 -4.18
CA LYS A 363 -15.42 -17.09 -3.81
C LYS A 363 -16.65 -17.97 -3.78
N ASN A 364 -17.29 -18.07 -2.61
CA ASN A 364 -18.46 -18.92 -2.40
C ASN A 364 -18.22 -20.39 -2.82
N SER A 365 -17.05 -20.93 -2.45
CA SER A 365 -16.59 -22.29 -2.80
C SER A 365 -16.25 -22.54 -4.26
N GLU A 366 -16.38 -21.54 -5.14
CA GLU A 366 -15.92 -21.63 -6.53
C GLU A 366 -14.52 -21.05 -6.66
N ILE A 367 -13.65 -21.77 -7.37
CA ILE A 367 -12.27 -21.34 -7.63
C ILE A 367 -12.31 -20.06 -8.47
N THR A 368 -11.75 -18.99 -7.91
CA THR A 368 -11.59 -17.72 -8.61
C THR A 368 -10.23 -17.61 -9.27
N GLU A 369 -9.19 -18.13 -8.61
CA GLU A 369 -7.82 -17.98 -9.06
C GLU A 369 -6.92 -19.09 -8.53
N THR A 370 -5.86 -19.41 -9.28
CA THR A 370 -4.75 -20.26 -8.86
C THR A 370 -3.47 -19.64 -9.38
N GLY A 371 -2.40 -19.70 -8.61
CA GLY A 371 -1.10 -19.16 -9.04
C GLY A 371 0.03 -19.55 -8.11
N THR A 372 1.15 -18.84 -8.21
CA THR A 372 2.33 -19.00 -7.37
C THR A 372 2.39 -17.90 -6.31
N TRP A 373 2.94 -18.20 -5.13
CA TRP A 373 3.10 -17.19 -4.07
C TRP A 373 4.52 -17.21 -3.51
N GLY A 374 4.90 -16.18 -2.78
CA GLY A 374 6.24 -16.06 -2.19
C GLY A 374 6.55 -14.65 -1.70
N GLY A 375 5.66 -13.69 -2.00
CA GLY A 375 5.61 -12.40 -1.32
C GLY A 375 4.81 -12.48 -0.02
N PRO A 376 4.97 -11.48 0.86
CA PRO A 376 4.40 -11.49 2.20
C PRO A 376 2.92 -11.06 2.27
N ILE A 377 2.33 -10.66 1.14
CA ILE A 377 0.99 -10.07 1.07
C ILE A 377 0.21 -10.71 -0.06
N PHE A 378 -1.04 -11.06 0.23
CA PHE A 378 -2.04 -11.46 -0.75
C PHE A 378 -3.26 -10.55 -0.61
N SER A 379 -3.87 -10.11 -1.70
CA SER A 379 -5.04 -9.22 -1.62
C SER A 379 -6.09 -9.49 -2.68
N ILE A 380 -7.37 -9.35 -2.29
CA ILE A 380 -8.52 -9.47 -3.20
C ILE A 380 -9.27 -8.14 -3.23
N GLN A 381 -9.50 -7.60 -4.43
CA GLN A 381 -10.31 -6.40 -4.63
C GLN A 381 -11.81 -6.71 -4.56
N LEU A 382 -12.54 -5.92 -3.77
CA LEU A 382 -13.97 -6.12 -3.52
C LEU A 382 -14.87 -5.21 -4.37
N ASP A 383 -14.27 -4.40 -5.25
CA ASP A 383 -14.99 -3.53 -6.16
C ASP A 383 -15.90 -4.35 -7.10
N ASP A 384 -17.07 -3.79 -7.40
CA ASP A 384 -18.06 -4.30 -8.36
C ASP A 384 -18.81 -5.57 -7.91
N LEU A 385 -18.64 -6.01 -6.66
CA LEU A 385 -19.52 -7.00 -6.05
C LEU A 385 -20.90 -6.39 -5.77
N LEU A 386 -21.96 -7.15 -6.03
CA LEU A 386 -23.35 -6.73 -5.79
C LEU A 386 -23.71 -6.88 -4.29
N PRO A 387 -24.80 -6.26 -3.82
CA PRO A 387 -25.28 -6.50 -2.46
C PRO A 387 -25.50 -7.99 -2.19
N GLY A 388 -24.96 -8.49 -1.08
CA GLY A 388 -24.96 -9.90 -0.73
C GLY A 388 -23.88 -10.25 0.29
N THR A 389 -23.82 -11.53 0.67
CA THR A 389 -22.75 -12.07 1.50
C THR A 389 -21.88 -13.00 0.66
N TYR A 390 -20.58 -12.78 0.74
CA TYR A 390 -19.55 -13.54 0.05
C TYR A 390 -18.62 -14.19 1.06
N SER A 391 -18.09 -15.35 0.71
CA SER A 391 -17.05 -16.04 1.47
C SER A 391 -15.82 -16.14 0.57
N PHE A 392 -14.75 -15.45 0.96
CA PHE A 392 -13.46 -15.55 0.28
C PHE A 392 -12.53 -16.43 1.08
N LEU A 393 -11.90 -17.40 0.44
CA LEU A 393 -10.94 -18.30 1.07
C LEU A 393 -9.63 -18.24 0.32
N LEU A 394 -8.53 -18.07 1.06
CA LEU A 394 -7.16 -18.17 0.57
C LEU A 394 -6.55 -19.47 1.10
N GLN A 395 -6.07 -20.32 0.20
CA GLN A 395 -5.29 -21.50 0.55
C GLN A 395 -3.91 -21.41 -0.11
N ILE A 396 -2.86 -21.62 0.68
CA ILE A 396 -1.47 -21.57 0.24
C ILE A 396 -0.78 -22.91 0.54
N TRP A 397 0.12 -23.33 -0.35
CA TRP A 397 0.94 -24.53 -0.21
C TRP A 397 2.42 -24.19 -0.35
N ASP A 398 3.26 -24.81 0.49
CA ASP A 398 4.71 -24.87 0.26
C ASP A 398 5.08 -25.95 -0.78
N ALA A 399 6.38 -26.09 -1.02
CA ALA A 399 6.94 -27.03 -1.98
C ALA A 399 6.77 -28.50 -1.57
N LYS A 400 6.79 -28.80 -0.27
CA LYS A 400 6.54 -30.16 0.23
C LYS A 400 5.06 -30.53 0.12
N GLY A 401 4.19 -29.54 0.11
CA GLY A 401 2.74 -29.69 0.12
C GLY A 401 2.11 -29.51 1.49
N ASN A 402 2.84 -29.02 2.50
CA ASN A 402 2.13 -28.50 3.68
C ASN A 402 1.36 -27.24 3.27
N TYR A 403 0.28 -26.94 4.00
CA TYR A 403 -0.65 -25.90 3.60
C TYR A 403 -1.25 -25.15 4.77
N ALA A 404 -1.70 -23.94 4.50
CA ALA A 404 -2.51 -23.15 5.40
C ALA A 404 -3.68 -22.52 4.64
N VAL A 405 -4.73 -22.20 5.38
CA VAL A 405 -5.99 -21.69 4.84
C VAL A 405 -6.57 -20.67 5.79
N ASP A 406 -7.12 -19.60 5.23
CA ASP A 406 -7.94 -18.62 5.94
C ASP A 406 -9.17 -18.25 5.11
N GLN A 407 -10.25 -17.85 5.79
CA GLN A 407 -11.50 -17.47 5.17
C GLN A 407 -12.04 -16.19 5.79
N VAL A 408 -12.42 -15.25 4.92
CA VAL A 408 -13.00 -13.95 5.28
C VAL A 408 -14.42 -13.85 4.75
N SER A 409 -15.36 -13.45 5.62
CA SER A 409 -16.72 -13.09 5.22
C SER A 409 -16.77 -11.64 4.76
N VAL A 410 -17.44 -11.40 3.64
CA VAL A 410 -17.65 -10.05 3.10
C VAL A 410 -19.14 -9.81 2.92
N LYS A 411 -19.70 -8.84 3.64
CA LYS A 411 -21.10 -8.44 3.50
C LYS A 411 -21.20 -7.07 2.84
N ILE A 412 -21.91 -7.04 1.71
CA ILE A 412 -22.22 -5.82 0.99
C ILE A 412 -23.69 -5.50 1.19
N ALA A 413 -23.97 -4.46 1.98
CA ALA A 413 -25.32 -3.94 2.16
C ALA A 413 -25.75 -3.12 0.94
N LYS A 414 -27.06 -2.90 0.79
CA LYS A 414 -27.54 -1.90 -0.18
C LYS A 414 -27.16 -0.52 0.33
N ALA A 415 -26.88 0.40 -0.58
CA ALA A 415 -26.72 1.80 -0.23
C ALA A 415 -28.04 2.35 0.32
N GLU A 416 -27.98 3.03 1.47
CA GLU A 416 -29.13 3.69 2.10
C GLU A 416 -28.80 5.16 2.28
N ALA A 417 -29.75 6.06 2.01
CA ALA A 417 -29.53 7.48 2.21
C ALA A 417 -29.58 7.82 3.72
N PRO A 418 -28.86 8.88 4.16
CA PRO A 418 -28.89 9.29 5.56
C PRO A 418 -30.32 9.62 5.98
N VAL A 419 -30.64 9.36 7.24
CA VAL A 419 -31.91 9.79 7.84
C VAL A 419 -31.67 10.96 8.78
N ILE A 420 -32.67 11.83 8.94
CA ILE A 420 -32.60 12.98 9.85
C ILE A 420 -33.93 13.14 10.58
N ASN A 421 -33.90 13.66 11.80
CA ASN A 421 -35.10 14.10 12.49
C ASN A 421 -35.67 15.40 11.87
N SER A 422 -36.93 15.71 12.19
CA SER A 422 -37.57 16.99 11.85
C SER A 422 -37.89 17.76 13.14
N PRO A 423 -37.00 18.65 13.61
CA PRO A 423 -37.27 19.53 14.74
C PRO A 423 -38.50 20.43 14.47
N PRO A 424 -39.24 20.87 15.50
CA PRO A 424 -40.34 21.79 15.32
C PRO A 424 -39.85 23.19 14.94
N ASP A 425 -40.72 23.96 14.27
CA ASP A 425 -40.53 25.39 14.04
C ASP A 425 -40.38 26.15 15.38
N ILE A 426 -39.59 27.22 15.37
CA ILE A 426 -39.24 28.02 16.54
C ILE A 426 -39.88 29.39 16.45
N GLU A 427 -40.46 29.86 17.55
CA GLU A 427 -41.00 31.22 17.68
C GLU A 427 -40.38 31.89 18.91
N TYR A 428 -39.87 33.12 18.75
CA TYR A 428 -39.32 33.91 19.87
C TYR A 428 -39.47 35.42 19.66
N VAL A 429 -39.35 36.21 20.74
CA VAL A 429 -39.46 37.67 20.66
C VAL A 429 -38.10 38.30 20.39
N VAL A 430 -38.06 39.32 19.52
CA VAL A 430 -36.81 40.03 19.19
C VAL A 430 -36.05 40.47 20.45
N GLY A 431 -34.79 40.04 20.56
CA GLY A 431 -33.91 40.31 21.70
C GLY A 431 -33.77 39.17 22.71
N ASP A 432 -34.60 38.14 22.63
CA ASP A 432 -34.40 36.90 23.39
C ASP A 432 -33.23 36.08 22.82
N VAL A 433 -32.60 35.25 23.67
CA VAL A 433 -31.42 34.42 23.33
C VAL A 433 -31.58 33.01 23.87
N GLY A 434 -30.79 32.06 23.34
CA GLY A 434 -30.79 30.67 23.76
C GLY A 434 -31.58 29.73 22.85
N TYR A 435 -31.92 30.16 21.64
CA TYR A 435 -32.64 29.36 20.66
C TYR A 435 -31.66 28.67 19.72
N ASN A 436 -31.82 27.36 19.57
CA ASN A 436 -31.07 26.56 18.63
C ASN A 436 -31.99 25.58 17.89
N ILE A 437 -31.57 25.20 16.69
CA ILE A 437 -32.10 24.05 15.99
C ILE A 437 -31.12 22.90 16.21
N THR A 438 -31.63 21.72 16.58
CA THR A 438 -30.82 20.52 16.78
C THR A 438 -31.27 19.43 15.82
N TRP A 439 -30.50 19.19 14.77
CA TRP A 439 -30.68 18.05 13.89
C TRP A 439 -29.86 16.84 14.36
N ILE A 440 -30.46 15.67 14.28
CA ILE A 440 -29.92 14.38 14.69
C ILE A 440 -29.94 13.46 13.45
N PRO A 441 -28.97 13.64 12.53
CA PRO A 441 -28.82 12.74 11.40
C PRO A 441 -28.19 11.41 11.83
N ALA A 442 -28.53 10.32 11.12
CA ALA A 442 -27.95 8.99 11.32
C ALA A 442 -27.69 8.30 9.99
N ASP A 443 -26.49 7.73 9.86
CA ASP A 443 -26.02 6.94 8.72
C ASP A 443 -24.83 6.08 9.16
N ALA A 444 -24.59 4.95 8.49
CA ALA A 444 -23.45 4.08 8.79
C ALA A 444 -22.12 4.61 8.20
N TYR A 445 -22.20 5.46 7.17
CA TYR A 445 -21.08 6.06 6.45
C TYR A 445 -21.33 7.56 6.20
N PRO A 446 -21.37 8.38 7.27
CA PRO A 446 -21.61 9.81 7.14
C PRO A 446 -20.43 10.53 6.45
N ASP A 447 -20.72 11.63 5.74
CA ASP A 447 -19.71 12.43 5.04
C ASP A 447 -19.78 13.90 5.46
N GLN A 448 -20.71 14.65 4.88
CA GLN A 448 -20.80 16.11 5.08
C GLN A 448 -22.23 16.61 5.25
N PHE A 449 -22.37 17.83 5.73
CA PHE A 449 -23.65 18.53 5.82
C PHE A 449 -23.53 19.97 5.32
N GLU A 450 -24.67 20.53 4.89
CA GLU A 450 -24.81 21.91 4.47
C GLU A 450 -26.10 22.49 5.07
N VAL A 451 -25.98 23.58 5.84
CA VAL A 451 -27.09 24.36 6.37
C VAL A 451 -27.25 25.62 5.53
N TYR A 452 -28.48 25.92 5.16
CA TYR A 452 -28.88 27.05 4.36
C TYR A 452 -29.80 27.96 5.17
N LEU A 453 -29.54 29.27 5.13
CA LEU A 453 -30.41 30.32 5.66
C LEU A 453 -31.04 31.08 4.50
N ASN A 454 -32.36 31.04 4.38
CA ASN A 454 -33.13 31.69 3.32
C ASN A 454 -32.63 31.32 1.90
N GLY A 455 -32.13 30.09 1.74
CA GLY A 455 -31.61 29.57 0.47
C GLY A 455 -30.14 29.89 0.18
N ALA A 456 -29.45 30.69 1.01
CA ALA A 456 -28.01 30.90 0.92
C ALA A 456 -27.28 29.95 1.86
N LEU A 457 -26.14 29.39 1.43
CA LEU A 457 -25.30 28.55 2.29
C LEU A 457 -24.87 29.35 3.52
N HIS A 458 -25.20 28.84 4.70
CA HIS A 458 -24.92 29.44 5.99
C HIS A 458 -23.74 28.76 6.67
N GLU A 459 -23.75 27.43 6.70
CA GLU A 459 -22.73 26.61 7.35
C GLU A 459 -22.56 25.30 6.58
N SER A 460 -21.36 24.74 6.58
CA SER A 460 -21.11 23.39 6.09
C SER A 460 -19.94 22.77 6.84
N GLY A 461 -19.89 21.43 6.85
CA GLY A 461 -18.82 20.71 7.52
C GLY A 461 -18.92 19.22 7.34
N MET A 462 -17.90 18.50 7.82
CA MET A 462 -17.96 17.05 7.94
C MET A 462 -18.89 16.67 9.09
N TRP A 463 -19.65 15.60 8.93
CA TRP A 463 -20.46 15.02 10.00
C TRP A 463 -20.04 13.56 10.20
N ASN A 464 -19.92 13.15 11.45
CA ASN A 464 -19.37 11.84 11.85
C ASN A 464 -20.35 10.99 12.66
N GLY A 465 -21.65 11.30 12.57
CA GLY A 465 -22.70 10.72 13.42
C GLY A 465 -23.14 11.60 14.60
N SER A 466 -22.47 12.72 14.87
CA SER A 466 -22.90 13.67 15.91
C SER A 466 -24.14 14.46 15.53
N GLU A 467 -24.83 15.01 16.54
CA GLU A 467 -25.86 16.03 16.33
C GLU A 467 -25.27 17.31 15.72
N ILE A 468 -26.10 18.02 14.96
CA ILE A 468 -25.76 19.29 14.30
C ILE A 468 -26.64 20.37 14.94
N VAL A 469 -26.00 21.29 15.65
CA VAL A 469 -26.67 22.34 16.42
C VAL A 469 -26.38 23.70 15.80
N VAL A 470 -27.43 24.42 15.41
CA VAL A 470 -27.34 25.76 14.82
C VAL A 470 -28.01 26.76 15.75
N VAL A 471 -27.26 27.76 16.21
CA VAL A 471 -27.79 28.86 17.02
C VAL A 471 -28.56 29.82 16.11
N VAL A 472 -29.79 30.17 16.49
CA VAL A 472 -30.71 30.99 15.67
C VAL A 472 -31.11 32.31 16.35
N ASP A 473 -30.30 32.77 17.29
CA ASP A 473 -30.46 34.04 17.99
C ASP A 473 -30.11 35.25 17.10
N GLY A 474 -30.63 36.42 17.46
CA GLY A 474 -30.15 37.71 16.93
C GLY A 474 -30.70 38.12 15.57
N HIS A 475 -31.79 37.51 15.10
CA HIS A 475 -32.47 37.92 13.86
C HIS A 475 -33.44 39.09 14.08
N ASP A 476 -33.64 39.88 13.03
CA ASP A 476 -34.71 40.87 12.96
C ASP A 476 -36.10 40.21 12.87
N VAL A 477 -37.15 40.96 13.21
CA VAL A 477 -38.54 40.53 13.10
C VAL A 477 -38.85 40.02 11.69
N GLY A 478 -39.36 38.79 11.60
CA GLY A 478 -39.65 38.12 10.33
C GLY A 478 -39.56 36.60 10.45
N ILE A 479 -39.65 35.91 9.31
CA ILE A 479 -39.54 34.45 9.24
C ILE A 479 -38.23 34.12 8.52
N ASN A 480 -37.36 33.38 9.21
CA ASN A 480 -36.14 32.82 8.65
C ASN A 480 -36.34 31.33 8.36
N ASN A 481 -35.96 30.91 7.15
CA ASN A 481 -36.01 29.52 6.73
C ASN A 481 -34.62 28.90 6.86
N TYR A 482 -34.48 27.95 7.79
CA TYR A 482 -33.28 27.14 7.92
C TYR A 482 -33.52 25.77 7.29
N SER A 483 -32.69 25.40 6.32
CA SER A 483 -32.73 24.09 5.66
C SER A 483 -31.39 23.38 5.85
N ILE A 484 -31.39 22.11 6.24
CA ILE A 484 -30.18 21.29 6.29
C ILE A 484 -30.23 20.22 5.20
N VAL A 485 -29.11 19.94 4.55
CA VAL A 485 -28.89 18.77 3.70
C VAL A 485 -27.73 17.99 4.28
N VAL A 486 -27.94 16.70 4.58
CA VAL A 486 -26.90 15.79 5.08
C VAL A 486 -26.58 14.76 3.99
N TYR A 487 -25.30 14.46 3.82
CA TYR A 487 -24.76 13.58 2.79
C TYR A 487 -24.02 12.39 3.41
N ASP A 488 -24.16 11.22 2.80
CA ASP A 488 -23.28 10.08 3.05
C ASP A 488 -22.06 10.09 2.12
N VAL A 489 -21.11 9.15 2.32
CA VAL A 489 -19.89 9.04 1.49
C VAL A 489 -20.16 8.66 0.02
N LEU A 490 -21.38 8.24 -0.30
CA LEU A 490 -21.83 7.92 -1.65
C LEU A 490 -22.53 9.11 -2.32
N GLY A 491 -22.68 10.23 -1.62
CA GLY A 491 -23.37 11.44 -2.06
C GLY A 491 -24.90 11.35 -2.03
N GLN A 492 -25.48 10.29 -1.44
CA GLN A 492 -26.90 10.27 -1.15
C GLN A 492 -27.19 11.26 -0.04
N ASN A 493 -28.38 11.87 -0.07
CA ASN A 493 -28.71 12.92 0.87
C ASN A 493 -30.16 12.92 1.31
N THR A 494 -30.36 13.56 2.45
CA THR A 494 -31.66 13.85 3.06
C THR A 494 -31.69 15.32 3.45
N LYS A 495 -32.89 15.90 3.41
CA LYS A 495 -33.12 17.31 3.71
C LYS A 495 -34.20 17.49 4.77
N ASP A 496 -33.99 18.44 5.67
CA ASP A 496 -35.01 18.93 6.60
C ASP A 496 -35.09 20.47 6.58
N THR A 497 -36.18 21.05 7.09
CA THR A 497 -36.41 22.49 7.10
C THR A 497 -37.16 22.90 8.36
N VAL A 498 -36.66 23.94 9.03
CA VAL A 498 -37.23 24.54 10.23
C VAL A 498 -37.43 26.03 9.99
N PHE A 499 -38.62 26.55 10.28
CA PHE A 499 -38.91 27.98 10.26
C PHE A 499 -38.66 28.59 11.63
N VAL A 500 -38.00 29.74 11.65
CA VAL A 500 -37.74 30.54 12.84
C VAL A 500 -38.46 31.87 12.69
N GLU A 501 -39.56 32.05 13.41
CA GLU A 501 -40.35 33.27 13.42
C GLU A 501 -39.94 34.17 14.61
N VAL A 502 -39.44 35.36 14.29
CA VAL A 502 -39.08 36.37 15.28
C VAL A 502 -40.19 37.41 15.38
N LEU A 503 -40.84 37.47 16.53
CA LEU A 503 -41.97 38.35 16.80
C LEU A 503 -41.53 39.71 17.32
N VAL A 504 -42.35 40.72 17.05
CA VAL A 504 -42.20 42.06 17.65
C VAL A 504 -42.37 41.98 19.16
N HIS A 505 -41.55 42.74 19.87
CA HIS A 505 -41.76 42.99 21.30
C HIS A 505 -43.02 43.84 21.48
N THR A 506 -44.17 43.20 21.72
CA THR A 506 -45.42 43.87 22.08
C THR A 506 -45.40 44.24 23.57
N GLY A 507 -44.51 45.16 23.93
CA GLY A 507 -44.68 45.87 25.17
C GLY A 507 -45.96 46.70 25.08
N GLU A 508 -47.04 46.31 25.76
CA GLU A 508 -47.97 47.32 26.22
C GLU A 508 -47.14 48.31 27.05
N PRO A 509 -47.15 49.62 26.74
CA PRO A 509 -46.47 50.58 27.59
C PRO A 509 -47.04 50.41 29.01
N PRO A 510 -46.18 50.38 30.05
CA PRO A 510 -46.67 50.23 31.41
C PRO A 510 -47.77 51.26 31.65
N PRO A 511 -48.89 50.89 32.30
CA PRO A 511 -50.04 51.75 32.44
C PRO A 511 -49.56 53.10 32.97
N ASN A 512 -49.93 54.16 32.26
CA ASN A 512 -49.48 55.50 32.57
C ASN A 512 -50.07 55.93 33.93
N TYR A 513 -49.37 55.61 35.01
CA TYR A 513 -49.73 55.96 36.38
C TYR A 513 -49.78 57.47 36.59
N PHE A 514 -49.32 58.30 35.63
CA PHE A 514 -49.39 59.75 35.71
C PHE A 514 -50.83 60.27 35.78
N GLN A 515 -51.82 59.60 35.16
CA GLN A 515 -53.23 59.94 35.36
C GLN A 515 -53.76 59.51 36.74
N GLN A 516 -53.29 58.39 37.28
CA GLN A 516 -53.68 57.94 38.62
C GLN A 516 -53.06 58.84 39.71
N VAL A 517 -51.81 59.26 39.55
CA VAL A 517 -51.13 60.23 40.42
C VAL A 517 -51.82 61.60 40.38
N LEU A 518 -52.30 62.06 39.23
CA LEU A 518 -53.12 63.27 39.13
C LEU A 518 -54.49 63.14 39.83
N PHE A 519 -55.11 61.95 39.80
CA PHE A 519 -56.35 61.67 40.53
C PHE A 519 -56.13 61.66 42.06
N PHE A 520 -55.01 61.09 42.55
CA PHE A 520 -54.67 61.10 43.97
C PHE A 520 -54.20 62.48 44.48
N LEU A 521 -53.50 63.27 43.66
CA LEU A 521 -53.13 64.66 44.01
C LEU A 521 -54.35 65.60 44.04
N GLY A 522 -55.39 65.34 43.23
CA GLY A 522 -56.66 66.07 43.28
C GLY A 522 -57.48 65.82 44.56
N ILE A 523 -57.42 64.60 45.12
CA ILE A 523 -58.12 64.25 46.37
C ILE A 523 -57.33 64.76 47.60
N GLY A 524 -55.99 64.77 47.55
CA GLY A 524 -55.13 65.29 48.60
C GLY A 524 -55.27 66.81 48.86
N ALA A 525 -55.49 67.60 47.80
CA ALA A 525 -55.67 69.06 47.92
C ALA A 525 -56.96 69.45 48.67
N ILE A 526 -58.04 68.65 48.56
CA ILE A 526 -59.31 68.89 49.28
C ILE A 526 -59.18 68.52 50.76
N GLY A 527 -58.42 67.45 51.08
CA GLY A 527 -58.14 67.04 52.47
C GLY A 527 -57.24 68.02 53.23
N PHE A 528 -56.29 68.68 52.55
CA PHE A 528 -55.38 69.64 53.17
C PHE A 528 -56.08 70.97 53.55
N ILE A 529 -57.09 71.40 52.78
CA ILE A 529 -57.87 72.61 53.09
C ILE A 529 -58.74 72.40 54.35
N ILE A 530 -59.29 71.19 54.54
CA ILE A 530 -60.13 70.85 55.70
C ILE A 530 -59.29 70.71 56.99
N THR A 531 -58.09 70.14 56.91
CA THR A 531 -57.17 70.01 58.06
C THR A 531 -56.51 71.33 58.45
N SER A 532 -56.20 72.21 57.49
CA SER A 532 -55.65 73.55 57.76
C SER A 532 -56.65 74.48 58.47
N ALA A 533 -57.96 74.28 58.26
CA ALA A 533 -59.00 75.02 58.98
C ALA A 533 -59.18 74.55 60.44
N ILE A 534 -58.89 73.27 60.73
CA ILE A 534 -59.01 72.67 62.07
C ILE A 534 -57.77 72.96 62.93
N LEU A 535 -56.60 73.17 62.32
CA LEU A 535 -55.35 73.50 63.01
C LEU A 535 -55.19 75.00 63.37
N TYR A 536 -56.11 75.88 62.98
CA TYR A 536 -56.06 77.32 63.32
C TYR A 536 -56.67 77.66 64.70
N THR A 537 -57.31 76.72 65.41
CA THR A 537 -58.01 77.03 66.67
C THR A 537 -57.29 76.62 67.96
N ILE A 538 -56.10 75.99 67.92
CA ILE A 538 -55.43 75.57 69.16
C ILE A 538 -53.89 75.75 69.09
N ARG A 539 -53.38 76.72 69.84
CA ARG A 539 -52.02 76.79 70.41
C ARG A 539 -52.16 76.87 71.94
N PRO A 540 -51.14 76.60 72.78
CA PRO A 540 -49.69 76.49 72.52
C PRO A 540 -49.07 75.21 73.16
N PHE A 541 -47.77 74.86 73.09
CA PHE A 541 -46.63 75.50 73.77
C PHE A 541 -45.34 74.66 73.57
N GLN A 542 -44.26 75.35 73.16
CA GLN A 542 -42.84 75.22 73.54
C GLN A 542 -41.93 74.00 73.22
N ARG A 543 -40.78 74.38 72.61
CA ARG A 543 -39.36 74.06 72.94
C ARG A 543 -38.85 72.63 72.64
N ILE A 544 -37.63 72.36 72.16
CA ILE A 544 -36.41 73.14 71.83
C ILE A 544 -35.37 72.19 71.18
N ILE A 545 -34.61 72.66 70.18
CA ILE A 545 -33.19 72.35 69.79
C ILE A 545 -32.83 70.89 69.39
N GLY A 546 -32.03 70.58 68.36
CA GLY A 546 -31.11 71.35 67.49
C GLY A 546 -30.92 70.66 66.13
N GLU A 547 -30.52 71.37 65.06
CA GLU A 547 -29.12 71.49 64.57
C GLU A 547 -28.39 70.12 64.57
N LYS A 548 -27.90 69.55 63.46
CA LYS A 548 -27.15 70.18 62.36
C LYS A 548 -26.80 69.14 61.26
N ASP A 549 -26.48 69.64 60.06
CA ASP A 549 -25.63 69.14 58.94
C ASP A 549 -25.77 67.68 58.47
N ASP A 550 -26.12 67.37 57.23
CA ASP A 550 -25.54 67.67 55.90
C ASP A 550 -24.46 66.66 55.44
N SER A 551 -24.64 66.23 54.18
CA SER A 551 -23.67 65.66 53.23
C SER A 551 -23.31 64.16 53.23
N THR A 552 -23.63 63.54 52.07
CA THR A 552 -22.81 62.64 51.22
C THR A 552 -22.45 61.24 51.76
N VAL A 553 -22.97 60.15 51.18
CA VAL A 553 -22.45 59.46 49.97
C VAL A 553 -20.94 59.24 50.06
N GLY A 554 -20.52 58.03 50.45
CA GLY A 554 -19.09 57.69 50.48
C GLY A 554 -18.67 56.28 50.91
N ASP A 555 -19.43 55.54 51.73
CA ASP A 555 -18.81 54.45 52.51
C ASP A 555 -19.40 53.03 52.37
N GLU A 556 -20.32 52.76 51.45
CA GLU A 556 -20.86 51.38 51.27
C GLU A 556 -20.17 50.57 50.15
N ILE A 557 -19.17 51.13 49.47
CA ILE A 557 -18.45 50.43 48.37
C ILE A 557 -17.06 49.92 48.82
N GLN A 558 -16.50 50.43 49.92
CA GLN A 558 -15.15 50.04 50.36
C GLN A 558 -15.13 48.84 51.34
N ALA A 559 -16.27 48.46 51.92
CA ALA A 559 -16.33 47.35 52.90
C ALA A 559 -16.60 45.96 52.29
N ALA A 560 -16.99 45.88 51.00
CA ALA A 560 -17.25 44.59 50.32
C ALA A 560 -16.05 44.07 49.51
N MET A 561 -15.03 44.91 49.24
CA MET A 561 -13.80 44.50 48.55
C MET A 561 -12.77 43.81 49.47
N ASP A 562 -12.85 44.04 50.78
CA ASP A 562 -11.90 43.47 51.75
C ASP A 562 -12.26 42.02 52.18
N GLU A 563 -13.42 41.50 51.79
CA GLU A 563 -13.84 40.11 52.08
C GLU A 563 -13.44 39.10 50.99
N LEU A 564 -13.00 39.56 49.81
CA LEU A 564 -12.61 38.72 48.67
C LEU A 564 -11.11 38.41 48.58
N ILE A 565 -10.27 39.02 49.44
CA ILE A 565 -8.80 38.86 49.41
C ILE A 565 -8.27 37.91 50.51
N SER A 566 -9.12 37.46 51.46
CA SER A 566 -8.65 36.63 52.60
C SER A 566 -8.76 35.09 52.43
N ASN A 567 -9.18 34.59 51.26
CA ASN A 567 -9.45 33.15 51.06
C ASN A 567 -8.51 32.41 50.07
N GLN A 568 -7.35 32.96 49.76
CA GLN A 568 -6.28 32.23 49.06
C GLN A 568 -4.95 32.43 49.78
N ASP A 569 -4.71 31.67 50.84
CA ASP A 569 -3.39 31.23 51.28
C ASP A 569 -3.55 30.35 52.52
N LEU A 570 -3.57 29.01 52.34
CA LEU A 570 -3.20 28.02 53.36
C LEU A 570 -3.38 26.60 52.78
N LYS A 571 -2.27 26.00 52.30
CA LYS A 571 -1.74 24.71 52.76
C LYS A 571 -0.76 24.11 51.74
N THR A 572 0.52 24.30 52.02
CA THR A 572 1.60 23.37 51.69
C THR A 572 1.87 22.44 52.89
N GLU A 573 2.38 21.25 52.54
CA GLU A 573 3.17 20.29 53.32
C GLU A 573 2.56 18.95 53.83
N THR A 574 3.36 17.91 53.54
CA THR A 574 3.45 16.51 54.05
C THR A 574 2.46 15.49 53.46
N GLY A 575 2.81 14.27 53.05
CA GLY A 575 4.07 13.49 53.02
C GLY A 575 3.78 12.03 52.58
N ASP A 576 4.78 11.38 51.99
CA ASP A 576 5.18 9.94 51.94
C ASP A 576 4.22 8.74 51.68
N GLU A 577 4.81 7.80 50.91
CA GLU A 577 4.73 6.31 50.86
C GLU A 577 3.40 5.59 50.52
N ASP A 578 3.30 4.97 49.33
CA ASP A 578 3.64 3.56 49.01
C ASP A 578 3.53 3.27 47.49
#